data_AF-A0A845XG46-F1
#
_entry.id   AF-A0A845XG46-F1
#
_cell.length_a   1.000
_cell.length_b   1.000
_cell.length_c   1.000
_cell.angle_alpha   90.00
_cell.angle_beta   90.00
_cell.angle_gamma   90.00
#
_symmetry.space_group_name_H-M   'P 1'
#
loop_
_entity.id
_entity.type
_entity.pdbx_description
1 polymer ?
#
loop_
_entity_poly.entity_id
_entity_poly.type
_entity_poly.pdbx_seq_one_letter_code
_entity_poly.pdbx_strand_id
1 'polypeptide(L)'
;MSLNGYLSDLYLPELFQFLEKGKKTGWLRITALPRVSGYRRPVHHFWVYQGRIVAAANRLDHQGLIVLIAQHQWVKHSIVTTLAQSCTPNQPLGLYLQSQGIVQTAQLKWLFQIQIQRQVCPLFELKDGRFKFEQNVPIPILEMTGLSIPATEATLIGLRELHHWEALAEQLPDPDWGLVSTICDPPQSHYRLNVLECKVWNYTTGKVSLKAIAKQLKLPVAQVRQIAFRLITVGLAQARPLLKDTSHQNLDKSRQKQIALDKQKYPFVSFRRNSSQVRKQ
;
A
#
# COMPACT_ATOMS: atom_id res chain seq x y z
N MET A 1 -24.18 5.23 -13.15
CA MET A 1 -24.04 5.86 -11.81
C MET A 1 -22.72 6.61 -11.74
N SER A 2 -22.68 7.73 -11.00
CA SER A 2 -21.43 8.46 -10.74
C SER A 2 -21.17 8.51 -9.23
N LEU A 3 -19.92 8.34 -8.82
CA LEU A 3 -19.46 8.49 -7.44
C LEU A 3 -18.60 9.75 -7.38
N ASN A 4 -18.84 10.65 -6.44
CA ASN A 4 -18.04 11.87 -6.30
C ASN A 4 -17.93 12.28 -4.84
N GLY A 5 -16.86 13.00 -4.50
CA GLY A 5 -16.56 13.41 -3.14
C GLY A 5 -15.20 14.10 -3.05
N TYR A 6 -14.69 14.20 -1.82
CA TYR A 6 -13.38 14.77 -1.51
C TYR A 6 -12.42 13.70 -1.01
N LEU A 7 -11.12 13.89 -1.25
CA LEU A 7 -10.09 12.99 -0.76
C LEU A 7 -9.92 13.09 0.77
N SER A 8 -10.39 14.18 1.39
CA SER A 8 -10.56 14.29 2.84
C SER A 8 -11.54 13.25 3.41
N ASP A 9 -12.57 12.89 2.64
CA ASP A 9 -13.65 12.00 3.08
C ASP A 9 -13.34 10.54 2.75
N LEU A 10 -12.77 10.32 1.57
CA LEU A 10 -12.35 9.01 1.08
C LEU A 10 -10.95 9.13 0.51
N TYR A 11 -9.97 8.70 1.30
CA TYR A 11 -8.57 8.72 0.90
C TYR A 11 -8.32 7.86 -0.35
N LEU A 12 -7.26 8.19 -1.09
CA LEU A 12 -6.95 7.57 -2.38
C LEU A 12 -6.85 6.03 -2.34
N PRO A 13 -6.20 5.42 -1.34
CA PRO A 13 -6.13 3.96 -1.22
C PRO A 13 -7.49 3.29 -1.10
N GLU A 14 -8.40 3.86 -0.32
CA GLU A 14 -9.75 3.37 -0.10
C GLU A 14 -10.59 3.49 -1.37
N LEU A 15 -10.42 4.60 -2.10
CA LEU A 15 -11.03 4.77 -3.41
C LEU A 15 -10.55 3.71 -4.41
N PHE A 16 -9.24 3.47 -4.50
CA PHE A 16 -8.71 2.41 -5.36
C PHE A 16 -9.15 1.01 -4.93
N GLN A 17 -9.20 0.73 -3.62
CA GLN A 17 -9.73 -0.52 -3.11
C GLN A 17 -11.21 -0.71 -3.44
N PHE A 18 -12.01 0.35 -3.35
CA PHE A 18 -13.42 0.32 -3.74
C PHE A 18 -13.60 0.00 -5.22
N LEU A 19 -12.81 0.64 -6.10
CA LEU A 19 -12.85 0.38 -7.54
C LEU A 19 -12.48 -1.07 -7.86
N GLU A 20 -11.45 -1.59 -7.20
CA GLU A 20 -10.97 -2.96 -7.38
C GLU A 20 -11.96 -4.01 -6.89
N LYS A 21 -12.36 -3.96 -5.61
CA LYS A 21 -13.31 -4.91 -5.01
C LYS A 21 -14.66 -4.90 -5.72
N GLY A 22 -15.10 -3.71 -6.11
CA GLY A 22 -16.35 -3.52 -6.86
C GLY A 22 -16.25 -3.88 -8.35
N LYS A 23 -15.08 -4.35 -8.84
CA LYS A 23 -14.79 -4.62 -10.26
C LYS A 23 -15.29 -3.51 -11.18
N LYS A 24 -15.09 -2.25 -10.77
CA LYS A 24 -15.67 -1.09 -11.46
C LYS A 24 -14.98 -0.88 -12.80
N THR A 25 -15.77 -0.45 -13.79
CA THR A 25 -15.28 -0.03 -15.10
C THR A 25 -15.73 1.41 -15.34
N GLY A 26 -14.81 2.28 -15.73
CA GLY A 26 -15.10 3.69 -15.96
C GLY A 26 -13.88 4.58 -15.88
N TRP A 27 -14.15 5.86 -15.69
CA TRP A 27 -13.15 6.92 -15.65
C TRP A 27 -13.19 7.63 -14.31
N LEU A 28 -12.06 7.66 -13.62
CA LEU A 28 -11.84 8.42 -12.40
C LEU A 28 -11.08 9.70 -12.75
N ARG A 29 -11.66 10.83 -12.36
CA ARG A 29 -11.03 12.14 -12.40
C ARG A 29 -10.79 12.63 -10.98
N ILE A 30 -9.57 13.08 -10.69
CA ILE A 30 -9.21 13.74 -9.44
C ILE A 30 -8.67 15.13 -9.78
N THR A 31 -9.23 16.17 -9.17
CA THR A 31 -8.81 17.56 -9.35
C THR A 31 -8.34 18.12 -8.02
N ALA A 32 -7.10 18.55 -7.95
CA ALA A 32 -6.55 19.20 -6.75
C ALA A 32 -7.35 20.46 -6.39
N LEU A 33 -7.65 20.64 -5.10
CA LEU A 33 -8.23 21.89 -4.61
C LEU A 33 -7.14 22.98 -4.51
N PRO A 34 -7.49 24.25 -4.78
CA PRO A 34 -6.50 25.32 -4.86
C PRO A 34 -5.89 25.64 -3.49
N ARG A 35 -4.58 25.93 -3.47
CA ARG A 35 -3.92 26.62 -2.34
C ARG A 35 -3.87 28.15 -2.55
N VAL A 36 -3.87 28.62 -3.81
CA VAL A 36 -3.81 30.04 -4.21
C VAL A 36 -4.56 30.22 -5.55
N SER A 37 -5.25 31.33 -5.75
CA SER A 37 -5.94 31.68 -7.01
C SER A 37 -4.94 31.94 -8.15
N GLY A 38 -5.22 31.44 -9.36
CA GLY A 38 -4.48 31.79 -10.59
C GLY A 38 -3.70 30.65 -11.27
N TYR A 39 -3.44 29.53 -10.60
CA TYR A 39 -2.74 28.38 -11.21
C TYR A 39 -3.69 27.35 -11.81
N ARG A 40 -3.29 26.74 -12.95
CA ARG A 40 -4.01 25.58 -13.52
C ARG A 40 -4.00 24.45 -12.50
N ARG A 41 -5.19 23.94 -12.19
CA ARG A 41 -5.35 22.84 -11.23
C ARG A 41 -4.79 21.56 -11.84
N PRO A 42 -3.87 20.85 -11.16
CA PRO A 42 -3.53 19.49 -11.54
C PRO A 42 -4.81 18.66 -11.61
N VAL A 43 -5.02 18.02 -12.75
CA VAL A 43 -6.09 17.04 -12.96
C VAL A 43 -5.43 15.72 -13.28
N HIS A 44 -5.85 14.68 -12.59
CA HIS A 44 -5.38 13.32 -12.75
C HIS A 44 -6.54 12.46 -13.23
N HIS A 45 -6.31 11.74 -14.31
CA HIS A 45 -7.28 10.85 -14.94
C HIS A 45 -6.77 9.42 -14.83
N PHE A 46 -7.65 8.52 -14.41
CA PHE A 46 -7.41 7.09 -14.40
C PHE A 46 -8.56 6.40 -15.12
N TRP A 47 -8.24 5.52 -16.04
CA TRP A 47 -9.23 4.66 -16.66
C TRP A 47 -9.12 3.27 -16.08
N VAL A 48 -10.27 2.76 -15.67
CA VAL A 48 -10.39 1.52 -14.90
C VAL A 48 -11.28 0.57 -15.68
N TYR A 49 -10.85 -0.68 -15.78
CA TYR A 49 -11.60 -1.76 -16.39
C TYR A 49 -11.59 -2.96 -15.44
N GLN A 50 -12.76 -3.41 -15.01
CA GLN A 50 -12.93 -4.52 -14.08
C GLN A 50 -12.07 -4.39 -12.80
N GLY A 51 -11.99 -3.17 -12.25
CA GLY A 51 -11.21 -2.89 -11.05
C GLY A 51 -9.70 -2.73 -11.27
N ARG A 52 -9.24 -2.77 -12.53
CA ARG A 52 -7.83 -2.61 -12.90
C ARG A 52 -7.61 -1.29 -13.61
N ILE A 53 -6.54 -0.57 -13.28
CA ILE A 53 -6.15 0.63 -14.01
C ILE A 53 -5.48 0.19 -15.31
N VAL A 54 -5.97 0.72 -16.44
CA VAL A 54 -5.49 0.40 -17.80
C VAL A 54 -4.76 1.57 -18.46
N ALA A 55 -4.99 2.80 -17.99
CA ALA A 55 -4.31 4.01 -18.44
C ALA A 55 -4.44 5.10 -17.37
N ALA A 56 -3.50 6.05 -17.39
CA ALA A 56 -3.57 7.26 -16.59
C ALA A 56 -3.01 8.46 -17.36
N ALA A 57 -3.56 9.65 -17.14
CA ALA A 57 -3.10 10.87 -17.83
C ALA A 57 -3.41 12.12 -17.02
N ASN A 58 -2.79 13.23 -17.40
CA ASN A 58 -3.11 14.57 -16.89
C ASN A 58 -3.83 15.45 -17.95
N ARG A 59 -4.27 14.81 -19.03
CA ARG A 59 -4.88 15.42 -20.22
C ARG A 59 -5.87 14.45 -20.86
N LEU A 60 -6.74 14.97 -21.72
CA LEU A 60 -7.79 14.23 -22.44
C LEU A 60 -7.70 14.39 -23.96
N ASP A 61 -6.57 14.90 -24.46
CA ASP A 61 -6.30 15.10 -25.89
C ASP A 61 -5.80 13.82 -26.61
N HIS A 62 -5.75 12.70 -25.88
CA HIS A 62 -5.21 11.41 -26.34
C HIS A 62 -3.73 11.45 -26.76
N GLN A 63 -2.98 12.45 -26.31
CA GLN A 63 -1.55 12.61 -26.62
C GLN A 63 -0.64 12.17 -25.47
N GLY A 64 -1.17 11.73 -24.33
CA GLY A 64 -0.37 11.43 -23.13
C GLY A 64 0.72 10.38 -23.39
N LEU A 65 0.32 9.22 -23.89
CA LEU A 65 1.26 8.14 -24.24
C LEU A 65 2.19 8.52 -25.40
N ILE A 66 1.70 9.23 -26.41
CA ILE A 66 2.50 9.69 -27.57
C ILE A 66 3.63 10.62 -27.11
N VAL A 67 3.30 11.63 -26.30
CA VAL A 67 4.26 12.57 -25.73
C VAL A 67 5.24 11.83 -24.83
N LEU A 68 4.77 10.86 -24.04
CA LEU A 68 5.64 10.08 -23.17
C LEU A 68 6.68 9.30 -23.99
N ILE A 69 6.28 8.63 -25.08
CA ILE A 69 7.21 7.91 -25.98
C ILE A 69 8.23 8.87 -26.59
N ALA A 70 7.79 10.02 -27.10
CA ALA A 70 8.65 11.00 -27.75
C ALA A 70 9.69 11.61 -26.78
N GLN A 71 9.33 11.82 -25.51
CA GLN A 71 10.23 12.34 -24.48
C GLN A 71 11.46 11.46 -24.23
N HIS A 72 11.35 10.15 -24.48
CA HIS A 72 12.45 9.20 -24.29
C HIS A 72 13.32 9.00 -25.53
N GLN A 73 13.09 9.79 -26.59
CA GLN A 73 13.89 9.81 -27.83
C GLN A 73 13.99 8.45 -28.55
N TRP A 74 13.17 7.47 -28.20
CA TRP A 74 13.12 6.19 -28.92
C TRP A 74 12.59 6.38 -30.35
N VAL A 75 11.67 7.33 -30.51
CA VAL A 75 10.97 7.60 -31.76
C VAL A 75 10.65 9.09 -31.83
N LYS A 76 10.76 9.69 -33.03
CA LYS A 76 10.35 11.08 -33.24
C LYS A 76 8.84 11.21 -33.02
N HIS A 77 8.42 12.31 -32.41
CA HIS A 77 7.00 12.60 -32.14
C HIS A 77 6.13 12.48 -33.40
N SER A 78 6.58 13.04 -34.54
CA SER A 78 5.85 12.99 -35.81
C SER A 78 5.53 11.56 -36.25
N ILE A 79 6.49 10.63 -36.12
CA ILE A 79 6.31 9.22 -36.50
C ILE A 79 5.25 8.56 -35.61
N VAL A 80 5.32 8.77 -34.29
CA VAL A 80 4.36 8.18 -33.35
C VAL A 80 2.95 8.74 -33.59
N THR A 81 2.83 10.04 -33.85
CA THR A 81 1.53 10.67 -34.17
C THR A 81 0.93 10.11 -35.46
N THR A 82 1.72 9.96 -36.53
CA THR A 82 1.24 9.36 -37.78
C THR A 82 0.77 7.93 -37.58
N LEU A 83 1.55 7.12 -36.86
CA LEU A 83 1.17 5.74 -36.55
C LEU A 83 -0.09 5.67 -35.68
N ALA A 84 -0.23 6.56 -34.71
CA ALA A 84 -1.43 6.62 -33.86
C ALA A 84 -2.70 6.94 -34.66
N GLN A 85 -2.61 7.74 -35.73
CA GLN A 85 -3.74 8.00 -36.64
C GLN A 85 -4.16 6.76 -37.45
N SER A 86 -3.23 5.84 -37.69
CA SER A 86 -3.51 4.55 -38.36
C SER A 86 -3.88 3.43 -37.38
N CYS A 87 -3.88 3.70 -36.07
CA CYS A 87 -4.22 2.71 -35.06
C CYS A 87 -5.70 2.36 -35.10
N THR A 88 -6.01 1.06 -35.07
CA THR A 88 -7.40 0.61 -35.06
C THR A 88 -8.09 0.98 -33.74
N PRO A 89 -9.40 1.29 -33.77
CA PRO A 89 -10.13 1.75 -32.59
C PRO A 89 -10.34 0.66 -31.54
N ASN A 90 -9.89 -0.59 -31.74
CA ASN A 90 -10.05 -1.68 -30.78
C ASN A 90 -8.71 -2.21 -30.23
N GLN A 91 -7.57 -1.65 -30.67
CA GLN A 91 -6.24 -2.11 -30.28
C GLN A 91 -5.50 -1.01 -29.49
N PRO A 92 -5.04 -1.28 -28.25
CA PRO A 92 -4.21 -0.35 -27.49
C PRO A 92 -3.01 0.17 -28.30
N LEU A 93 -2.78 1.49 -28.26
CA LEU A 93 -1.70 2.11 -29.04
C LEU A 93 -0.33 1.49 -28.74
N GLY A 94 -0.04 1.17 -27.47
CA GLY A 94 1.23 0.51 -27.13
C GLY A 94 1.43 -0.84 -27.81
N LEU A 95 0.39 -1.68 -27.87
CA LEU A 95 0.46 -2.98 -28.55
C LEU A 95 0.55 -2.82 -30.07
N TYR A 96 -0.15 -1.83 -30.62
CA TYR A 96 -0.02 -1.50 -32.04
C TYR A 96 1.41 -1.10 -32.38
N LEU A 97 2.01 -0.15 -31.65
CA LEU A 97 3.40 0.26 -31.86
C LEU A 97 4.41 -0.87 -31.66
N GLN A 98 4.13 -1.79 -30.72
CA GLN A 98 4.93 -3.00 -30.56
C GLN A 98 4.85 -3.93 -31.76
N SER A 99 3.66 -4.14 -32.33
CA SER A 99 3.50 -4.95 -33.54
C SER A 99 4.21 -4.35 -34.77
N GLN A 100 4.39 -3.02 -34.79
CA GLN A 100 5.16 -2.30 -35.81
C GLN A 100 6.68 -2.27 -35.52
N GLY A 101 7.17 -2.89 -34.44
CA GLY A 101 8.58 -2.89 -34.07
C GLY A 101 9.11 -1.55 -33.52
N ILE A 102 8.21 -0.61 -33.23
CA ILE A 102 8.55 0.75 -32.81
C ILE A 102 8.86 0.83 -31.30
N VAL A 103 8.21 -0.01 -30.49
CA VAL A 103 8.40 -0.08 -29.05
C VAL A 103 8.52 -1.54 -28.60
N GLN A 104 9.50 -1.84 -27.75
CA GLN A 104 9.72 -3.18 -27.20
C GLN A 104 8.86 -3.45 -25.96
N THR A 105 8.69 -4.73 -25.61
CA THR A 105 7.93 -5.14 -24.40
C THR A 105 8.45 -4.48 -23.12
N ALA A 106 9.77 -4.38 -22.95
CA ALA A 106 10.38 -3.75 -21.78
C ALA A 106 10.06 -2.25 -21.73
N GLN A 107 10.10 -1.58 -22.88
CA GLN A 107 9.74 -0.17 -23.01
C GLN A 107 8.26 0.06 -22.70
N LEU A 108 7.34 -0.81 -23.15
CA LEU A 108 5.91 -0.72 -22.79
C LEU A 108 5.67 -0.85 -21.28
N LYS A 109 6.34 -1.80 -20.62
CA LYS A 109 6.27 -1.96 -19.15
C LYS A 109 6.73 -0.70 -18.44
N TRP A 110 7.84 -0.13 -18.90
CA TRP A 110 8.39 1.10 -18.35
C TRP A 110 7.47 2.30 -18.58
N LEU A 111 6.94 2.49 -19.79
CA LEU A 111 5.99 3.55 -20.13
C LEU A 111 4.75 3.48 -19.25
N PHE A 112 4.19 2.28 -19.07
CA PHE A 112 3.03 2.08 -18.21
C PHE A 112 3.33 2.44 -16.75
N GLN A 113 4.48 1.99 -16.22
CA GLN A 113 4.88 2.32 -14.86
C GLN A 113 5.00 3.83 -14.64
N ILE A 114 5.67 4.54 -15.56
CA ILE A 114 5.82 6.00 -15.48
C ILE A 114 4.50 6.73 -15.66
N GLN A 115 3.64 6.24 -16.56
CA GLN A 115 2.30 6.77 -16.78
C GLN A 115 1.49 6.75 -15.48
N ILE A 116 1.48 5.62 -14.76
CA ILE A 116 0.81 5.51 -13.46
C ILE A 116 1.49 6.37 -12.40
N GLN A 117 2.82 6.24 -12.25
CA GLN A 117 3.59 6.91 -11.20
C GLN A 117 3.41 8.44 -11.25
N ARG A 118 3.48 9.05 -12.46
CA ARG A 118 3.30 10.49 -12.65
C ARG A 118 1.93 11.00 -12.21
N GLN A 119 0.90 10.14 -12.22
CA GLN A 119 -0.44 10.52 -11.79
C GLN A 119 -0.69 10.22 -10.32
N VAL A 120 -0.15 9.12 -9.78
CA VAL A 120 -0.45 8.69 -8.41
C VAL A 120 0.40 9.42 -7.38
N CYS A 121 1.71 9.59 -7.60
CA CYS A 121 2.60 10.16 -6.56
C CYS A 121 2.14 11.54 -6.06
N PRO A 122 1.80 12.51 -6.94
CA PRO A 122 1.39 13.84 -6.49
C PRO A 122 0.10 13.84 -5.65
N LEU A 123 -0.72 12.79 -5.75
CA LEU A 123 -1.97 12.67 -5.00
C LEU A 123 -1.75 12.33 -3.53
N PHE A 124 -0.63 11.70 -3.17
CA PHE A 124 -0.29 11.43 -1.76
C PHE A 124 0.28 12.66 -1.04
N GLU A 125 0.81 13.63 -1.79
CA GLU A 125 1.29 14.92 -1.26
C GLU A 125 0.18 16.00 -1.26
N LEU A 126 -0.98 15.67 -1.82
CA LEU A 126 -2.10 16.57 -1.95
C LEU A 126 -2.80 16.73 -0.59
N LYS A 127 -3.07 17.98 -0.18
CA LYS A 127 -3.84 18.27 1.05
C LYS A 127 -5.30 17.81 0.92
N ASP A 128 -5.91 18.16 -0.21
CA ASP A 128 -7.26 17.71 -0.56
C ASP A 128 -7.52 17.85 -2.07
N GLY A 129 -8.45 17.07 -2.59
CA GLY A 129 -8.84 17.03 -3.99
C GLY A 129 -10.26 16.53 -4.17
N ARG A 130 -10.95 17.04 -5.19
CA ARG A 130 -12.27 16.54 -5.56
C ARG A 130 -12.12 15.38 -6.53
N PHE A 131 -12.75 14.25 -6.23
CA PHE A 131 -12.80 13.12 -7.13
C PHE A 131 -14.20 12.93 -7.75
N LYS A 132 -14.24 12.40 -8.96
CA LYS A 132 -15.46 11.99 -9.67
C LYS A 132 -15.15 10.74 -10.48
N PHE A 133 -15.90 9.67 -10.24
CA PHE A 133 -15.87 8.43 -11.00
C PHE A 133 -17.14 8.29 -11.81
N GLU A 134 -16.98 8.08 -13.12
CA GLU A 134 -18.07 7.93 -14.08
C GLU A 134 -17.98 6.54 -14.72
N GLN A 135 -19.03 5.74 -14.56
CA GLN A 135 -19.14 4.43 -15.20
C GLN A 135 -19.52 4.57 -16.67
N ASN A 136 -19.23 3.54 -17.46
CA ASN A 136 -19.58 3.46 -18.89
C ASN A 136 -18.93 4.54 -19.77
N VAL A 137 -17.83 5.12 -19.31
CA VAL A 137 -16.98 5.99 -20.14
C VAL A 137 -16.12 5.12 -21.06
N PRO A 138 -16.04 5.42 -22.37
CA PRO A 138 -15.17 4.70 -23.29
C PRO A 138 -13.71 4.65 -22.82
N ILE A 139 -13.08 3.50 -23.02
CA ILE A 139 -11.68 3.29 -22.65
C ILE A 139 -10.78 4.06 -23.65
N PRO A 140 -9.72 4.76 -23.19
CA PRO A 140 -8.89 5.61 -24.04
C PRO A 140 -7.81 4.78 -24.72
N ILE A 141 -8.16 4.13 -25.81
CA ILE A 141 -7.28 3.14 -26.46
C ILE A 141 -5.93 3.74 -26.89
N LEU A 142 -5.91 5.04 -27.23
CA LEU A 142 -4.69 5.78 -27.56
C LEU A 142 -3.79 6.10 -26.35
N GLU A 143 -4.31 6.04 -25.12
CA GLU A 143 -3.52 6.22 -23.89
C GLU A 143 -3.04 4.88 -23.30
N MET A 144 -3.47 3.74 -23.86
CA MET A 144 -3.18 2.43 -23.30
C MET A 144 -1.90 1.82 -23.87
N THR A 145 -1.04 1.30 -22.98
CA THR A 145 0.12 0.48 -23.36
C THR A 145 -0.23 -0.98 -23.67
N GLY A 146 -1.45 -1.41 -23.32
CA GLY A 146 -1.88 -2.81 -23.32
C GLY A 146 -1.68 -3.54 -21.99
N LEU A 147 -1.08 -2.87 -20.99
CA LEU A 147 -0.90 -3.41 -19.65
C LEU A 147 -2.00 -2.92 -18.70
N SER A 148 -2.18 -3.63 -17.60
CA SER A 148 -3.07 -3.22 -16.52
C SER A 148 -2.57 -3.71 -15.17
N ILE A 149 -2.92 -2.98 -14.10
CA ILE A 149 -2.63 -3.35 -12.71
C ILE A 149 -3.90 -3.27 -11.87
N PRO A 150 -4.04 -4.06 -10.80
CA PRO A 150 -5.05 -3.81 -9.78
C PRO A 150 -4.97 -2.36 -9.31
N ALA A 151 -6.12 -1.70 -9.07
CA ALA A 151 -6.10 -0.30 -8.65
C ALA A 151 -5.33 -0.12 -7.33
N THR A 152 -5.39 -1.09 -6.41
CA THR A 152 -4.62 -1.09 -5.17
C THR A 152 -3.11 -1.23 -5.38
N GLU A 153 -2.65 -1.84 -6.47
CA GLU A 153 -1.22 -1.90 -6.81
C GLU A 153 -0.69 -0.50 -7.17
N ALA A 154 -1.53 0.37 -7.74
CA ALA A 154 -1.16 1.75 -8.03
C ALA A 154 -0.87 2.56 -6.74
N THR A 155 -1.59 2.27 -5.65
CA THR A 155 -1.27 2.80 -4.31
C THR A 155 0.16 2.46 -3.90
N LEU A 156 0.58 1.20 -4.07
CA LEU A 156 1.95 0.78 -3.74
C LEU A 156 2.98 1.49 -4.62
N ILE A 157 2.71 1.65 -5.91
CA ILE A 157 3.59 2.39 -6.82
C ILE A 157 3.78 3.82 -6.32
N GLY A 158 2.70 4.53 -5.99
CA GLY A 158 2.81 5.91 -5.51
C GLY A 158 3.53 6.03 -4.16
N LEU A 159 3.21 5.17 -3.19
CA LEU A 159 3.81 5.24 -1.85
C LEU A 159 5.28 4.79 -1.81
N ARG A 160 5.77 4.04 -2.81
CA ARG A 160 7.20 3.66 -2.89
C ARG A 160 8.09 4.81 -3.35
N GLU A 161 7.53 5.69 -4.17
CA GLU A 161 8.25 6.79 -4.82
C GLU A 161 8.08 8.11 -4.05
N LEU A 162 7.36 8.09 -2.93
CA LEU A 162 7.16 9.24 -2.08
C LEU A 162 8.48 9.63 -1.39
N HIS A 163 8.97 10.83 -1.70
CA HIS A 163 10.19 11.37 -1.09
C HIS A 163 9.90 12.05 0.25
N HIS A 164 8.75 12.74 0.35
CA HIS A 164 8.37 13.59 1.47
C HIS A 164 7.29 12.92 2.32
N TRP A 165 7.72 12.26 3.40
CA TRP A 165 6.82 11.54 4.31
C TRP A 165 6.20 12.43 5.39
N GLU A 166 6.51 13.73 5.42
CA GLU A 166 6.04 14.68 6.44
C GLU A 166 4.52 14.72 6.51
N ALA A 167 3.85 14.72 5.35
CA ALA A 167 2.38 14.72 5.27
C ALA A 167 1.74 13.43 5.81
N LEU A 168 2.49 12.33 5.88
CA LEU A 168 2.03 11.02 6.34
C LEU A 168 2.65 10.62 7.70
N ALA A 169 3.49 11.48 8.30
CA ALA A 169 4.29 11.13 9.46
C ALA A 169 3.43 10.71 10.67
N GLU A 170 2.30 11.40 10.87
CA GLU A 170 1.33 11.10 11.92
C GLU A 170 0.54 9.81 11.67
N GLN A 171 0.45 9.36 10.41
CA GLN A 171 -0.26 8.14 10.02
C GLN A 171 0.64 6.89 10.07
N LEU A 172 1.96 7.07 10.21
CA LEU A 172 2.90 5.97 10.27
C LEU A 172 2.68 5.15 11.57
N PRO A 173 2.62 3.81 11.49
CA PRO A 173 2.36 2.96 12.65
C PRO A 173 3.42 3.16 13.74
N ASP A 174 3.01 3.05 15.00
CA ASP A 174 3.91 3.18 16.15
C ASP A 174 5.05 2.14 16.09
N PRO A 175 6.32 2.55 16.30
CA PRO A 175 7.47 1.64 16.21
C PRO A 175 7.44 0.47 17.20
N ASP A 176 6.72 0.60 18.32
CA ASP A 176 6.61 -0.43 19.35
C ASP A 176 5.44 -1.39 19.10
N TRP A 177 4.61 -1.14 18.07
CA TRP A 177 3.53 -2.03 17.67
C TRP A 177 4.02 -3.16 16.76
N GLY A 178 3.25 -4.24 16.70
CA GLY A 178 3.45 -5.36 15.77
C GLY A 178 2.50 -5.28 14.58
N LEU A 179 2.83 -6.00 13.51
CA LEU A 179 1.94 -6.18 12.36
C LEU A 179 1.24 -7.52 12.43
N VAL A 180 -0.05 -7.56 12.08
CA VAL A 180 -0.86 -8.77 11.97
C VAL A 180 -1.36 -8.88 10.53
N SER A 181 -1.14 -10.03 9.88
CA SER A 181 -1.67 -10.27 8.52
C SER A 181 -3.19 -10.28 8.53
N THR A 182 -3.79 -9.65 7.52
CA THR A 182 -5.24 -9.69 7.28
C THR A 182 -5.63 -10.78 6.29
N ILE A 183 -4.66 -11.38 5.61
CA ILE A 183 -4.85 -12.43 4.61
C ILE A 183 -4.21 -13.74 5.07
N CYS A 184 -4.80 -14.86 4.65
CA CYS A 184 -4.29 -16.20 4.95
C CYS A 184 -3.25 -16.66 3.91
N ASP A 185 -3.39 -16.22 2.66
CA ASP A 185 -2.50 -16.61 1.56
C ASP A 185 -1.33 -15.64 1.36
N PRO A 186 -0.21 -16.07 0.76
CA PRO A 186 0.89 -15.17 0.44
C PRO A 186 0.43 -14.06 -0.53
N PRO A 187 0.77 -12.78 -0.26
CA PRO A 187 0.29 -11.63 -1.03
C PRO A 187 0.77 -11.63 -2.49
N GLN A 188 1.79 -12.43 -2.81
CA GLN A 188 2.46 -12.47 -4.12
C GLN A 188 1.54 -12.88 -5.27
N SER A 189 0.44 -13.58 -4.99
CA SER A 189 -0.57 -13.96 -5.99
C SER A 189 -1.41 -12.77 -6.48
N HIS A 190 -1.53 -11.71 -5.68
CA HIS A 190 -2.40 -10.56 -5.95
C HIS A 190 -1.67 -9.21 -6.00
N TYR A 191 -0.53 -9.10 -5.33
CA TYR A 191 0.26 -7.87 -5.21
C TYR A 191 1.72 -8.11 -5.57
N ARG A 192 2.30 -7.19 -6.35
CA ARG A 192 3.74 -7.18 -6.63
C ARG A 192 4.50 -6.48 -5.50
N LEU A 193 4.75 -7.21 -4.42
CA LEU A 193 5.60 -6.73 -3.32
C LEU A 193 7.08 -6.78 -3.73
N ASN A 194 7.86 -5.79 -3.29
CA ASN A 194 9.31 -5.81 -3.46
C ASN A 194 9.98 -6.71 -2.40
N VAL A 195 11.29 -6.95 -2.55
CA VAL A 195 12.05 -7.85 -1.66
C VAL A 195 11.97 -7.43 -0.19
N LEU A 196 12.03 -6.12 0.11
CA LEU A 196 11.98 -5.63 1.49
C LEU A 196 10.56 -5.72 2.08
N GLU A 197 9.54 -5.44 1.27
CA GLU A 197 8.13 -5.59 1.65
C GLU A 197 7.82 -7.05 1.97
N CYS A 198 8.29 -8.00 1.17
CA CYS A 198 8.19 -9.43 1.47
C CYS A 198 8.89 -9.79 2.78
N LYS A 199 10.11 -9.27 3.01
CA LYS A 199 10.86 -9.53 4.25
C LYS A 199 10.10 -9.02 5.48
N VAL A 200 9.52 -7.82 5.44
CA VAL A 200 8.72 -7.27 6.55
C VAL A 200 7.40 -8.03 6.70
N TRP A 201 6.75 -8.40 5.59
CA TRP A 201 5.51 -9.18 5.61
C TRP A 201 5.67 -10.52 6.33
N ASN A 202 6.83 -11.18 6.24
CA ASN A 202 7.10 -12.42 6.98
C ASN A 202 7.05 -12.27 8.53
N TYR A 203 7.06 -11.03 9.05
CA TYR A 203 6.95 -10.75 10.49
C TYR A 203 5.54 -10.32 10.91
N THR A 204 4.51 -10.48 10.06
CA THR A 204 3.13 -10.05 10.35
C THR A 204 2.36 -11.01 11.28
N THR A 205 3.04 -11.55 12.31
CA THR A 205 2.46 -12.45 13.32
C THR A 205 1.88 -11.71 14.53
N GLY A 206 2.16 -10.42 14.68
CA GLY A 206 1.76 -9.57 15.81
C GLY A 206 2.63 -9.69 17.05
N LYS A 207 3.66 -10.54 17.03
CA LYS A 207 4.51 -10.84 18.20
C LYS A 207 5.78 -9.99 18.29
N VAL A 208 6.22 -9.43 17.16
CA VAL A 208 7.48 -8.68 17.05
C VAL A 208 7.17 -7.24 16.68
N SER A 209 7.78 -6.27 17.38
CA SER A 209 7.59 -4.85 17.08
C SER A 209 8.31 -4.42 15.81
N LEU A 210 7.83 -3.34 15.19
CA LEU A 210 8.51 -2.74 14.03
C LEU A 210 9.97 -2.37 14.33
N LYS A 211 10.26 -1.89 15.55
CA LYS A 211 11.62 -1.61 16.01
C LYS A 211 12.49 -2.87 16.08
N ALA A 212 11.94 -3.98 16.55
CA ALA A 212 12.65 -5.26 16.59
C ALA A 212 12.85 -5.85 15.17
N ILE A 213 11.84 -5.74 14.29
CA ILE A 213 11.95 -6.12 12.87
C ILE A 213 13.08 -5.32 12.20
N ALA A 214 13.13 -4.01 12.42
CA ALA A 214 14.18 -3.14 11.91
C ALA A 214 15.59 -3.59 12.34
N LYS A 215 15.76 -3.95 13.62
CA LYS A 215 17.01 -4.50 14.14
C LYS A 215 17.41 -5.82 13.46
N GLN A 216 16.47 -6.75 13.29
CA GLN A 216 16.72 -8.05 12.68
C GLN A 216 17.07 -7.95 11.18
N LEU A 217 16.36 -7.09 10.45
CA LEU A 217 16.58 -6.85 9.03
C LEU A 217 17.73 -5.90 8.74
N LYS A 218 18.34 -5.30 9.77
CA LYS A 218 19.39 -4.27 9.67
C LYS A 218 18.94 -3.07 8.82
N LEU A 219 17.71 -2.63 9.03
CA LEU A 219 17.10 -1.48 8.35
C LEU A 219 16.82 -0.34 9.34
N PRO A 220 16.78 0.92 8.88
CA PRO A 220 16.27 2.02 9.69
C PRO A 220 14.81 1.79 10.12
N VAL A 221 14.48 2.13 11.37
CA VAL A 221 13.10 2.00 11.90
C VAL A 221 12.09 2.77 11.04
N ALA A 222 12.47 3.97 10.56
CA ALA A 222 11.64 4.76 9.67
C ALA A 222 11.28 4.00 8.38
N GLN A 223 12.25 3.31 7.75
CA GLN A 223 12.01 2.55 6.53
C GLN A 223 11.06 1.38 6.78
N VAL A 224 11.19 0.68 7.91
CA VAL A 224 10.27 -0.40 8.29
C VAL A 224 8.87 0.14 8.57
N ARG A 225 8.73 1.30 9.23
CA ARG A 225 7.44 1.97 9.43
C ARG A 225 6.78 2.36 8.12
N GLN A 226 7.54 2.83 7.13
CA GLN A 226 7.02 3.15 5.79
C GLN A 226 6.55 1.89 5.04
N ILE A 227 7.33 0.79 5.11
CA ILE A 227 6.91 -0.50 4.56
C ILE A 227 5.63 -0.98 5.24
N ALA A 228 5.59 -0.93 6.57
CA ALA A 228 4.43 -1.30 7.37
C ALA A 228 3.20 -0.49 6.98
N PHE A 229 3.34 0.84 6.85
CA PHE A 229 2.28 1.72 6.36
C PHE A 229 1.75 1.25 5.01
N ARG A 230 2.61 1.04 4.00
CA ARG A 230 2.18 0.54 2.69
C ARG A 230 1.36 -0.75 2.77
N LEU A 231 1.83 -1.74 3.56
CA LEU A 231 1.12 -3.00 3.75
C LEU A 231 -0.26 -2.80 4.41
N ILE A 232 -0.37 -1.89 5.37
CA ILE A 232 -1.64 -1.55 6.02
C ILE A 232 -2.58 -0.86 5.04
N THR A 233 -2.07 0.10 4.26
CA THR A 233 -2.84 0.91 3.33
C THR A 233 -3.48 0.09 2.20
N VAL A 234 -2.82 -0.97 1.73
CA VAL A 234 -3.44 -1.92 0.78
C VAL A 234 -4.24 -3.04 1.46
N GLY A 235 -4.34 -3.03 2.78
CA GLY A 235 -5.11 -3.99 3.55
C GLY A 235 -4.48 -5.38 3.63
N LEU A 236 -3.15 -5.48 3.55
CA LEU A 236 -2.38 -6.73 3.74
C LEU A 236 -2.00 -6.99 5.19
N ALA A 237 -1.99 -5.94 6.01
CA ALA A 237 -1.66 -6.03 7.43
C ALA A 237 -2.46 -5.01 8.25
N GLN A 238 -2.44 -5.17 9.57
CA GLN A 238 -2.90 -4.19 10.53
C GLN A 238 -1.83 -3.99 11.61
N ALA A 239 -1.60 -2.75 12.02
CA ALA A 239 -0.76 -2.48 13.18
C ALA A 239 -1.58 -2.61 14.47
N ARG A 240 -1.03 -3.30 15.47
CA ARG A 240 -1.65 -3.46 16.78
C ARG A 240 -0.58 -3.44 17.88
N PRO A 241 -0.91 -3.02 19.11
CA PRO A 241 -0.04 -3.24 20.26
C PRO A 241 0.36 -4.71 20.35
N LEU A 242 1.60 -4.97 20.77
CA LEU A 242 2.10 -6.34 20.87
C LEU A 242 1.19 -7.21 21.72
N LEU A 243 0.98 -8.44 21.26
CA LEU A 243 0.37 -9.47 22.08
C LEU A 243 1.30 -9.68 23.29
N LYS A 244 0.86 -9.26 24.48
CA LYS A 244 1.53 -9.65 25.72
C LYS A 244 1.48 -11.17 25.78
N ASP A 245 2.64 -11.82 25.82
CA ASP A 245 2.73 -13.25 26.12
C ASP A 245 2.12 -13.49 27.51
N THR A 246 0.83 -13.81 27.55
CA THR A 246 0.09 -14.19 28.76
C THR A 246 0.50 -15.56 29.29
N SER A 247 1.41 -16.25 28.62
CA SER A 247 1.98 -17.54 29.03
C SER A 247 2.78 -17.46 30.33
N HIS A 248 3.38 -16.31 30.69
CA HIS A 248 4.11 -16.17 31.96
C HIS A 248 3.27 -15.69 33.15
N GLN A 249 2.16 -14.97 32.92
CA GLN A 249 1.32 -14.48 34.03
C GLN A 249 0.39 -15.55 34.61
N ASN A 250 0.11 -16.62 33.86
CA ASN A 250 -0.71 -17.72 34.37
C ASN A 250 0.08 -18.70 35.24
N LEU A 251 1.41 -18.80 35.10
CA LEU A 251 2.24 -19.64 35.99
C LEU A 251 2.39 -19.05 37.39
N ASP A 252 2.52 -17.72 37.52
CA ASP A 252 2.58 -17.07 38.83
C ASP A 252 1.24 -17.05 39.56
N LYS A 253 0.12 -16.86 38.84
CA LYS A 253 -1.22 -16.97 39.44
C LYS A 253 -1.58 -18.41 39.82
N SER A 254 -1.09 -19.40 39.07
CA SER A 254 -1.29 -20.83 39.40
C SER A 254 -0.42 -21.24 40.60
N ARG A 255 0.84 -20.78 40.68
CA ARG A 255 1.68 -20.99 41.87
C ARG A 255 1.12 -20.30 43.11
N GLN A 256 0.62 -19.07 43.01
CA GLN A 256 0.00 -18.37 44.14
C GLN A 256 -1.33 -19.02 44.59
N LYS A 257 -2.14 -19.55 43.67
CA LYS A 257 -3.34 -20.35 44.02
C LYS A 257 -2.97 -21.70 44.64
N GLN A 258 -1.92 -22.38 44.18
CA GLN A 258 -1.47 -23.64 44.75
C GLN A 258 -0.94 -23.44 46.19
N ILE A 259 -0.16 -22.38 46.43
CA ILE A 259 0.36 -22.03 47.76
C ILE A 259 -0.78 -21.59 48.72
N ALA A 260 -1.85 -20.99 48.21
CA ALA A 260 -3.03 -20.65 48.99
C ALA A 260 -3.91 -21.88 49.31
N LEU A 261 -4.02 -22.85 48.40
CA LEU A 261 -4.76 -24.10 48.63
C LEU A 261 -4.05 -25.02 49.62
N ASP A 262 -2.72 -25.10 49.60
CA ASP A 262 -1.94 -25.96 50.51
C ASP A 262 -1.99 -25.47 51.97
N LYS A 263 -2.11 -24.15 52.18
CA LYS A 263 -2.33 -23.56 53.51
C LYS A 263 -3.73 -23.84 54.10
N GLN A 264 -4.71 -24.20 53.27
CA GLN A 264 -6.05 -24.59 53.72
C GLN A 264 -6.18 -26.10 53.98
N LYS A 265 -5.29 -26.94 53.44
CA LYS A 265 -5.41 -28.40 53.54
C LYS A 265 -4.74 -29.00 54.79
N TYR A 266 -3.84 -28.26 55.45
CA TYR A 266 -3.23 -28.67 56.73
C TYR A 266 -3.17 -27.50 57.73
N PRO A 267 -4.26 -27.20 58.45
CA PRO A 267 -4.15 -26.41 59.65
C PRO A 267 -3.52 -27.31 60.71
N PHE A 268 -2.38 -26.92 61.28
CA PHE A 268 -1.70 -27.60 62.39
C PHE A 268 -0.96 -28.92 62.06
N VAL A 269 0.34 -28.82 61.80
CA VAL A 269 1.31 -29.71 62.43
C VAL A 269 2.28 -28.83 63.22
N SER A 270 2.11 -28.86 64.53
CA SER A 270 2.97 -28.22 65.51
C SER A 270 4.34 -28.92 65.51
N PHE A 271 5.33 -28.32 64.83
CA PHE A 271 6.73 -28.64 65.13
C PHE A 271 7.10 -27.97 66.46
N ARG A 272 7.02 -28.74 67.55
CA ARG A 272 7.71 -28.43 68.80
C ARG A 272 9.19 -28.24 68.48
N ARG A 273 9.70 -27.03 68.73
CA ARG A 273 11.14 -26.79 68.90
C ARG A 273 11.58 -27.50 70.17
N ASN A 274 12.32 -28.59 70.04
CA ASN A 274 13.16 -29.05 71.15
C ASN A 274 14.31 -28.06 71.30
N SER A 275 14.23 -27.29 72.39
CA SER A 275 15.33 -26.54 72.98
C SER A 275 16.43 -27.51 73.40
N SER A 276 17.53 -27.54 72.66
CA SER A 276 18.82 -27.99 73.18
C SER A 276 19.67 -26.75 73.43
N GLN A 277 19.87 -26.49 74.72
CA GLN A 277 20.86 -25.55 75.23
C GLN A 277 22.24 -25.91 74.69
N VAL A 278 22.94 -24.94 74.11
CA VAL A 278 24.41 -24.93 74.15
C VAL A 278 24.81 -23.62 74.82
N ARG A 279 25.22 -23.77 76.08
CA ARG A 279 25.91 -22.76 76.88
C ARG A 279 27.30 -22.53 76.31
N LYS A 280 27.73 -21.27 76.35
CA LYS A 280 29.12 -20.83 76.14
C LYS A 280 30.09 -21.57 77.07
N GLN A 281 31.22 -22.01 76.53
CA GLN A 281 32.58 -21.61 76.92
C GLN A 281 33.52 -21.83 75.74
#